data_AF-A0A0S4TI69-F1
#
_entry.id   AF-A0A0S4TI69-F1
#
_cell.length_a   1.000
_cell.length_b   1.000
_cell.length_c   1.000
_cell.angle_alpha   90.00
_cell.angle_beta   90.00
_cell.angle_gamma   90.00
#
_symmetry.space_group_name_H-M   'P 1'
#
loop_
_entity.id
_entity.type
_entity.pdbx_description
1 polymer ?
#
loop_
_entity_poly.entity_id
_entity_poly.type
_entity_poly.pdbx_seq_one_letter_code
_entity_poly.pdbx_strand_id
1 'polypeptide(L)'
;MNVQRISNKASVFLNHKHFHPGNSKNREKVWLAEEKLKEEERKQEELLKKRKKEWEIEELRRDLRQSNKKVKDQSKVQSEAEEVIDKSKQLHDILVDKAKANKSWVKSELYEEDVFLGNHSSVWGSYYDPNVKKWGFKCCKNLKRSSVCSTYNKSKSQISNSSYNTSISELFNSDTKYQSKSDISEHNINDNAGLLLLNQGKPFSKQQKGVSEFLNILKQSRPKSSN
;
A
#
# COMPACT_ATOMS: atom_id res chain seq x y z
N MET A 1 4.21 71.25 41.24
CA MET A 1 4.65 72.42 40.43
C MET A 1 3.41 73.14 39.95
N ASN A 2 3.21 74.39 40.35
CA ASN A 2 2.00 75.14 40.02
C ASN A 2 2.12 75.66 38.58
N VAL A 3 1.45 75.01 37.62
CA VAL A 3 1.48 75.41 36.21
C VAL A 3 0.57 76.63 36.06
N GLN A 4 1.18 77.82 36.07
CA GLN A 4 0.47 79.08 35.84
C GLN A 4 -0.18 79.04 34.44
N ARG A 5 -1.47 79.34 34.36
CA ARG A 5 -2.19 79.36 33.08
C ARG A 5 -1.63 80.49 32.21
N ILE A 6 -1.09 80.12 31.06
CA ILE A 6 -0.60 81.05 30.04
C ILE A 6 -1.80 81.84 29.51
N SER A 7 -1.69 83.17 29.46
CA SER A 7 -2.79 84.01 28.96
C SER A 7 -3.06 83.75 27.48
N ASN A 8 -4.30 83.98 27.04
CA ASN A 8 -4.71 83.73 25.65
C ASN A 8 -3.84 84.47 24.62
N LYS A 9 -3.37 85.69 24.94
CA LYS A 9 -2.49 86.47 24.05
C LYS A 9 -1.10 85.84 23.93
N ALA A 10 -0.55 85.31 25.03
CA ALA A 10 0.73 84.61 25.03
C ALA A 10 0.66 83.26 24.28
N SER A 11 -0.46 82.54 24.41
CA SER A 11 -0.71 81.29 23.66
C SER A 11 -0.74 81.51 22.14
N VAL A 12 -1.43 82.55 21.68
CA VAL A 12 -1.49 82.90 20.25
C VAL A 12 -0.09 83.25 19.73
N PHE A 13 0.69 84.05 20.45
CA PHE A 13 2.06 84.39 20.06
C PHE A 13 2.96 83.16 19.95
N LEU A 14 2.85 82.21 20.88
CA LEU A 14 3.59 80.95 20.84
C LEU A 14 3.19 80.10 19.62
N ASN A 15 1.91 80.08 19.23
CA ASN A 15 1.48 79.36 18.03
C ASN A 15 2.06 79.91 16.73
N HIS A 16 2.48 81.17 16.68
CA HIS A 16 3.21 81.70 15.53
C HIS A 16 4.69 81.32 15.50
N LYS A 17 5.23 80.75 16.60
CA LYS A 17 6.61 80.27 16.64
C LYS A 17 6.74 78.92 15.93
N HIS A 18 7.79 78.75 15.14
CA HIS A 18 8.02 77.55 14.32
C HIS A 18 8.30 76.27 15.13
N PHE A 19 8.64 76.39 16.41
CA PHE A 19 8.92 75.26 17.30
C PHE A 19 7.72 74.86 18.18
N HIS A 20 6.64 75.66 18.22
CA HIS A 20 5.49 75.34 19.08
C HIS A 20 4.56 74.34 18.37
N PRO A 21 4.02 73.32 19.07
CA PRO A 21 3.13 72.32 18.47
C PRO A 21 1.82 72.91 17.94
N GLY A 22 1.36 74.01 18.52
CA GLY A 22 0.16 74.72 18.06
C GLY A 22 0.36 75.56 16.79
N ASN A 23 1.55 75.58 16.18
CA ASN A 23 1.77 76.22 14.89
C ASN A 23 1.09 75.43 13.76
N SER A 24 0.37 76.13 12.87
CA SER A 24 -0.33 75.50 11.74
C SER A 24 0.58 74.63 10.88
N LYS A 25 1.82 75.08 10.62
CA LYS A 25 2.79 74.31 9.82
C LYS A 25 3.24 73.03 10.52
N ASN A 26 3.33 73.05 11.85
CA ASN A 26 3.71 71.85 12.61
C ASN A 26 2.55 70.87 12.72
N ARG A 27 1.32 71.38 12.93
CA ARG A 27 0.12 70.54 12.89
C ARG A 27 -0.06 69.85 11.54
N GLU A 28 0.17 70.56 10.44
CA GLU A 28 0.12 69.99 9.10
C GLU A 28 1.17 68.89 8.90
N LYS A 29 2.41 69.09 9.37
CA LYS A 29 3.44 68.04 9.34
C LYS A 29 3.07 66.80 10.16
N VAL A 30 2.52 66.99 11.36
CA VAL A 30 2.05 65.89 12.21
C VAL A 30 0.93 65.14 11.51
N TRP A 31 -0.04 65.87 10.96
CA TRP A 31 -1.15 65.29 10.23
C TRP A 31 -0.69 64.46 9.03
N LEU A 32 0.24 64.96 8.22
CA LEU A 32 0.84 64.21 7.10
C LEU A 32 1.59 62.96 7.58
N ALA A 33 2.29 63.05 8.71
CA ALA A 33 3.00 61.91 9.28
C ALA A 33 2.03 60.84 9.80
N GLU A 34 0.94 61.24 10.46
CA GLU A 34 -0.13 60.36 10.92
C GLU A 34 -0.84 59.68 9.74
N GLU A 35 -1.14 60.44 8.68
CA GLU A 35 -1.77 59.92 7.47
C GLU A 35 -0.86 58.91 6.77
N LYS A 36 0.44 59.21 6.66
CA LYS A 36 1.42 58.26 6.11
C LYS A 36 1.52 56.99 6.94
N LEU A 37 1.53 57.09 8.26
CA LEU A 37 1.58 55.94 9.17
C LEU A 37 0.33 55.07 9.00
N LYS A 38 -0.85 55.69 8.92
CA LYS A 38 -2.13 55.01 8.68
C LYS A 38 -2.15 54.29 7.32
N GLU A 39 -1.56 54.92 6.30
CA GLU A 39 -1.43 54.33 4.97
C GLU A 39 -0.49 53.11 4.97
N GLU A 40 0.64 53.19 5.69
CA GLU A 40 1.57 52.09 5.87
C GLU A 40 0.94 50.93 6.65
N GLU A 41 0.20 51.21 7.72
CA GLU A 41 -0.55 50.20 8.49
C GLU A 41 -1.58 49.49 7.61
N ARG A 42 -2.38 50.24 6.83
CA ARG A 42 -3.34 49.68 5.88
C ARG A 42 -2.68 48.75 4.86
N LYS A 43 -1.51 49.13 4.33
CA LYS A 43 -0.72 48.27 3.42
C LYS A 43 -0.21 47.02 4.12
N GLN A 44 0.26 47.13 5.36
CA GLN A 44 0.71 45.98 6.14
C GLN A 44 -0.42 45.01 6.43
N GLU A 45 -1.59 45.52 6.82
CA GLU A 45 -2.79 44.70 7.02
C GLU A 45 -3.23 44.00 5.74
N GLU A 46 -3.21 44.70 4.60
CA GLU A 46 -3.51 44.11 3.29
C GLU A 46 -2.53 42.98 2.95
N LEU A 47 -1.23 43.19 3.16
CA LEU A 47 -0.20 42.15 2.98
C LEU A 47 -0.39 40.97 3.93
N LEU A 48 -0.75 41.21 5.19
CA LEU A 48 -1.05 40.15 6.15
C LEU A 48 -2.31 39.38 5.74
N LYS A 49 -3.34 40.06 5.25
CA LYS A 49 -4.55 39.44 4.74
C LYS A 49 -4.26 38.61 3.50
N LYS A 50 -3.40 39.10 2.61
CA LYS A 50 -2.93 38.36 1.43
C LYS A 50 -2.16 37.10 1.84
N ARG A 51 -1.21 37.23 2.78
CA ARG A 51 -0.47 36.09 3.35
C ARG A 51 -1.40 35.05 3.98
N LYS A 52 -2.41 35.49 4.74
CA LYS A 52 -3.42 34.61 5.34
C LYS A 52 -4.21 33.84 4.29
N LYS A 53 -4.66 34.52 3.23
CA LYS A 53 -5.35 33.88 2.10
C LYS A 53 -4.45 32.87 1.37
N GLU A 54 -3.19 33.23 1.11
CA GLU A 54 -2.21 32.33 0.49
C GLU A 54 -1.99 31.08 1.33
N TRP A 55 -1.88 31.24 2.65
CA TRP A 55 -1.76 30.14 3.61
C TRP A 55 -3.01 29.23 3.63
N GLU A 56 -4.21 29.82 3.65
CA GLU A 56 -5.49 29.08 3.59
C GLU A 56 -5.63 28.27 2.29
N ILE A 57 -5.24 28.85 1.15
CA ILE A 57 -5.21 28.15 -0.14
C ILE A 57 -4.19 27.01 -0.12
N GLU A 58 -3.02 27.21 0.48
CA GLU A 58 -1.98 26.18 0.59
C GLU A 58 -2.44 25.02 1.47
N GLU A 59 -3.12 25.31 2.58
CA GLU A 59 -3.71 24.30 3.46
C GLU A 59 -4.77 23.47 2.73
N LEU A 60 -5.71 24.11 2.04
CA LEU A 60 -6.72 23.41 1.25
C LEU A 60 -6.08 22.52 0.17
N ARG A 61 -5.00 22.99 -0.48
CA ARG A 61 -4.23 22.19 -1.45
C ARG A 61 -3.54 20.99 -0.80
N ARG A 62 -3.06 21.14 0.43
CA ARG A 62 -2.44 20.04 1.20
C ARG A 62 -3.47 18.96 1.50
N ASP A 63 -4.65 19.35 1.97
CA ASP A 63 -5.74 18.43 2.29
C ASP A 63 -6.23 17.69 1.05
N LEU A 64 -6.36 18.39 -0.09
CA LEU A 64 -6.70 17.77 -1.37
C LEU A 64 -5.66 16.75 -1.83
N ARG A 65 -4.36 17.01 -1.60
CA ARG A 65 -3.29 16.04 -1.90
C ARG A 65 -3.39 14.80 -1.00
N GLN A 66 -3.69 14.98 0.28
CA GLN A 66 -3.84 13.88 1.22
C GLN A 66 -5.08 13.03 0.91
N SER A 67 -6.22 13.66 0.59
CA SER A 67 -7.44 12.95 0.22
C SER A 67 -7.25 12.18 -1.09
N ASN A 68 -6.69 12.81 -2.13
CA ASN A 68 -6.38 12.14 -3.39
C ASN A 68 -5.40 10.97 -3.21
N LYS A 69 -4.40 11.08 -2.32
CA LYS A 69 -3.51 9.97 -1.99
C LYS A 69 -4.27 8.81 -1.33
N LYS A 70 -5.13 9.09 -0.34
CA LYS A 70 -5.98 8.07 0.30
C LYS A 70 -6.90 7.38 -0.71
N VAL A 71 -7.54 8.14 -1.60
CA VAL A 71 -8.41 7.58 -2.65
C VAL A 71 -7.60 6.69 -3.59
N LYS A 72 -6.40 7.12 -4.01
CA LYS A 72 -5.53 6.34 -4.88
C LYS A 72 -5.03 5.05 -4.22
N ASP A 73 -4.68 5.11 -2.93
CA ASP A 73 -4.25 3.94 -2.17
C ASP A 73 -5.43 2.97 -1.99
N GLN A 74 -6.64 3.47 -1.69
CA GLN A 74 -7.86 2.67 -1.62
C GLN A 74 -8.22 2.00 -2.94
N SER A 75 -8.18 2.74 -4.06
CA SER A 75 -8.47 2.17 -5.39
C SER A 75 -7.44 1.11 -5.79
N LYS A 76 -6.16 1.31 -5.42
CA LYS A 76 -5.09 0.33 -5.68
C LYS A 76 -5.33 -0.96 -4.91
N VAL A 77 -5.65 -0.85 -3.61
CA VAL A 77 -6.01 -2.01 -2.77
C VAL A 77 -7.24 -2.73 -3.31
N GLN A 78 -8.25 -1.99 -3.79
CA GLN A 78 -9.44 -2.57 -4.43
C GLN A 78 -9.08 -3.34 -5.70
N SER A 79 -8.28 -2.76 -6.61
CA SER A 79 -7.86 -3.45 -7.84
C SER A 79 -7.00 -4.69 -7.56
N GLU A 80 -6.12 -4.62 -6.56
CA GLU A 80 -5.29 -5.75 -6.14
C GLU A 80 -6.14 -6.86 -5.51
N ALA A 81 -7.15 -6.51 -4.71
CA ALA A 81 -8.09 -7.47 -4.14
C ALA A 81 -8.96 -8.14 -5.21
N GLU A 82 -9.47 -7.38 -6.19
CA GLU A 82 -10.25 -7.92 -7.32
C GLU A 82 -9.43 -8.92 -8.15
N GLU A 83 -8.17 -8.60 -8.46
CA GLU A 83 -7.27 -9.49 -9.20
C GLU A 83 -6.99 -10.80 -8.43
N VAL A 84 -6.85 -10.73 -7.10
CA VAL A 84 -6.65 -11.93 -6.25
C VAL A 84 -7.92 -12.78 -6.18
N ILE A 85 -9.10 -12.15 -6.07
CA ILE A 85 -10.38 -12.85 -6.03
C ILE A 85 -10.63 -13.60 -7.34
N ASP A 86 -10.37 -12.96 -8.49
CA ASP A 86 -10.58 -13.61 -9.79
C ASP A 86 -9.61 -14.76 -10.04
N LYS A 87 -8.34 -14.63 -9.65
CA LYS A 87 -7.38 -15.75 -9.66
C LYS A 87 -7.85 -16.91 -8.78
N SER A 88 -8.38 -16.62 -7.59
CA SER A 88 -8.89 -17.65 -6.67
C SER A 88 -10.11 -18.37 -7.22
N LYS A 89 -11.05 -17.66 -7.86
CA LYS A 89 -12.21 -18.27 -8.53
C LYS A 89 -11.76 -19.18 -9.68
N GLN A 90 -10.82 -18.70 -10.49
CA GLN A 90 -10.28 -19.46 -11.61
C GLN A 90 -9.60 -20.76 -11.14
N LEU A 91 -8.87 -20.71 -10.02
CA LEU A 91 -8.26 -21.89 -9.40
C LEU A 91 -9.31 -22.88 -8.88
N HIS A 92 -10.38 -22.37 -8.26
CA HIS A 92 -11.49 -23.18 -7.74
C HIS A 92 -12.22 -23.92 -8.86
N ASP A 93 -12.52 -23.26 -9.97
CA ASP A 93 -13.18 -23.88 -11.13
C ASP A 93 -12.34 -25.03 -11.71
N ILE A 94 -11.02 -24.83 -11.84
CA ILE A 94 -10.08 -25.88 -12.29
C ILE A 94 -10.10 -27.09 -11.35
N LEU A 95 -10.14 -26.86 -10.03
CA LEU A 95 -10.19 -27.92 -9.02
C LEU A 95 -11.51 -28.71 -9.09
N VAL A 96 -12.64 -28.01 -9.28
CA VAL A 96 -13.96 -28.62 -9.42
C VAL A 96 -14.04 -29.51 -10.67
N ASP A 97 -13.53 -29.04 -11.81
CA ASP A 97 -13.55 -29.83 -13.05
C ASP A 97 -12.61 -31.04 -12.96
N LYS A 98 -11.46 -30.90 -12.31
CA LYS A 98 -10.57 -32.03 -12.02
C LYS A 98 -11.23 -33.05 -11.09
N ALA A 99 -12.01 -32.61 -10.10
CA ALA A 99 -12.76 -33.50 -9.22
C ALA A 99 -13.89 -34.23 -9.96
N LYS A 100 -14.58 -33.57 -10.90
CA LYS A 100 -15.60 -34.21 -11.77
C LYS A 100 -14.97 -35.25 -12.70
N ALA A 101 -13.83 -34.94 -13.31
CA ALA A 101 -13.12 -35.87 -14.20
C ALA A 101 -12.60 -37.13 -13.46
N ASN A 102 -12.22 -36.99 -12.19
CA ASN A 102 -11.78 -38.11 -11.35
C ASN A 102 -12.93 -38.89 -10.70
N LYS A 103 -14.19 -38.61 -11.03
CA LYS A 103 -15.32 -39.41 -10.57
C LYS A 103 -15.32 -40.75 -11.31
N SER A 104 -14.55 -41.71 -10.80
CA SER A 104 -14.50 -43.08 -11.30
C SER A 104 -15.90 -43.67 -11.37
N TRP A 105 -16.25 -44.31 -12.49
CA TRP A 105 -17.51 -45.01 -12.67
C TRP A 105 -17.75 -45.95 -11.47
N VAL A 106 -18.87 -45.75 -10.78
CA VAL A 106 -19.23 -46.53 -9.59
C VAL A 106 -19.44 -47.98 -10.05
N LYS A 107 -18.67 -48.92 -9.51
CA LYS A 107 -18.93 -50.35 -9.71
C LYS A 107 -20.29 -50.68 -9.12
N SER A 108 -21.13 -51.40 -9.86
CA SER A 108 -22.44 -51.80 -9.37
C SER A 108 -22.25 -52.74 -8.16
N GLU A 109 -22.85 -52.42 -7.01
CA GLU A 109 -22.83 -53.28 -5.82
C GLU A 109 -23.90 -54.38 -5.87
N LEU A 110 -24.89 -54.23 -6.76
CA LEU A 110 -26.05 -55.12 -6.82
C LEU A 110 -25.78 -56.41 -7.59
N TYR A 111 -24.82 -56.39 -8.51
CA TYR A 111 -24.43 -57.55 -9.31
C TYR A 111 -22.91 -57.69 -9.31
N GLU A 112 -22.42 -58.81 -8.79
CA GLU A 112 -21.01 -59.18 -8.94
C GLU A 112 -20.76 -59.55 -10.41
N GLU A 113 -20.04 -58.68 -11.13
CA GLU A 113 -19.53 -59.01 -12.45
C GLU A 113 -18.30 -59.92 -12.35
N ASP A 114 -18.02 -60.65 -13.44
CA ASP A 114 -16.83 -61.52 -13.54
C ASP A 114 -16.71 -62.60 -12.45
N VAL A 115 -17.83 -63.18 -12.00
CA VAL A 115 -17.82 -64.31 -11.05
C VAL A 115 -17.30 -65.59 -11.71
N PHE A 116 -16.05 -65.94 -11.40
CA PHE A 116 -15.40 -67.16 -11.85
C PHE A 116 -15.65 -68.33 -10.89
N LEU A 117 -16.61 -69.18 -11.23
CA LEU A 117 -16.89 -70.40 -10.49
C LEU A 117 -15.74 -71.41 -10.67
N GLY A 118 -15.48 -72.28 -9.68
CA GLY A 118 -14.72 -73.53 -9.85
C GLY A 118 -13.33 -73.42 -10.53
N ASN A 119 -12.54 -72.39 -10.20
CA ASN A 119 -11.21 -72.14 -10.78
C ASN A 119 -11.22 -71.98 -12.32
N HIS A 120 -12.33 -71.59 -12.93
CA HIS A 120 -12.36 -71.25 -14.36
C HIS A 120 -11.76 -69.86 -14.61
N SER A 121 -11.20 -69.60 -15.80
CA SER A 121 -10.69 -68.27 -16.20
C SER A 121 -11.66 -67.51 -17.10
N SER A 122 -12.88 -68.01 -17.22
CA SER A 122 -13.95 -67.47 -18.06
C SER A 122 -15.28 -67.74 -17.38
N VAL A 123 -16.23 -66.82 -17.46
CA VAL A 123 -17.57 -66.98 -16.87
C VAL A 123 -18.37 -68.09 -17.55
N TRP A 124 -19.35 -68.66 -16.84
CA TRP A 124 -20.28 -69.65 -17.41
C TRP A 124 -21.11 -69.02 -18.54
N GLY A 125 -21.20 -69.69 -19.70
CA GLY A 125 -21.85 -69.12 -20.89
C GLY A 125 -20.88 -68.48 -21.88
N SER A 126 -19.59 -68.46 -21.58
CA SER A 126 -18.54 -67.99 -22.49
C SER A 126 -18.26 -68.93 -23.68
N TYR A 127 -18.83 -70.14 -23.69
CA TYR A 127 -18.72 -71.11 -24.77
C TYR A 127 -20.04 -71.83 -25.02
N TYR A 128 -20.36 -72.10 -26.28
CA TYR A 128 -21.54 -72.87 -26.70
C TYR A 128 -21.07 -74.05 -27.56
N ASP A 129 -21.50 -75.27 -27.22
CA ASP A 129 -21.26 -76.46 -28.03
C ASP A 129 -22.47 -76.71 -28.94
N PRO A 130 -22.33 -76.55 -30.28
CA PRO A 130 -23.42 -76.74 -31.22
C PRO A 130 -23.96 -78.18 -31.26
N ASN A 131 -23.10 -79.16 -30.96
CA ASN A 131 -23.46 -80.58 -31.07
C ASN A 131 -24.38 -81.02 -29.92
N VAL A 132 -24.06 -80.56 -28.71
CA VAL A 132 -24.84 -80.87 -27.50
C VAL A 132 -25.93 -79.82 -27.25
N LYS A 133 -25.88 -78.68 -27.97
CA LYS A 133 -26.73 -77.49 -27.80
C LYS A 133 -26.75 -76.97 -26.36
N LYS A 134 -25.57 -76.93 -25.73
CA LYS A 134 -25.39 -76.52 -24.33
C LYS A 134 -24.29 -75.48 -24.18
N TRP A 135 -24.47 -74.63 -23.18
CA TRP A 135 -23.48 -73.64 -22.77
C TRP A 135 -22.47 -74.23 -21.79
N GLY A 136 -21.26 -73.69 -21.82
CA GLY A 136 -20.14 -74.12 -20.99
C GLY A 136 -19.12 -73.00 -20.78
N PHE A 137 -17.94 -73.39 -20.30
CA PHE A 137 -16.81 -72.48 -20.06
C PHE A 137 -15.85 -72.44 -21.25
N LYS A 138 -15.41 -71.26 -21.70
CA LYS A 138 -14.43 -71.11 -22.78
C LYS A 138 -13.05 -71.69 -22.44
N CYS A 139 -12.64 -71.62 -21.17
CA CYS A 139 -11.31 -72.05 -20.74
C CYS A 139 -11.03 -73.56 -20.83
N CYS A 140 -12.05 -74.40 -20.63
CA CYS A 140 -11.91 -75.86 -20.63
C CYS A 140 -12.96 -76.59 -21.48
N LYS A 141 -13.90 -75.85 -22.09
CA LYS A 141 -15.05 -76.36 -22.86
C LYS A 141 -15.94 -77.33 -22.08
N ASN A 142 -15.89 -77.28 -20.75
CA ASN A 142 -16.74 -78.11 -19.91
C ASN A 142 -18.18 -77.58 -19.90
N LEU A 143 -19.14 -78.49 -20.01
CA LEU A 143 -20.58 -78.22 -20.14
C LEU A 143 -21.34 -78.40 -18.82
N LYS A 144 -20.64 -78.52 -17.68
CA LYS A 144 -21.23 -78.63 -16.34
C LYS A 144 -20.88 -77.41 -15.49
N ARG A 145 -21.88 -76.68 -14.97
CA ARG A 145 -21.68 -75.41 -14.23
C ARG A 145 -20.91 -75.56 -12.92
N SER A 146 -21.11 -76.66 -12.22
CA SER A 146 -20.44 -76.98 -10.96
C SER A 146 -19.11 -77.71 -11.12
N SER A 147 -18.65 -77.93 -12.37
CA SER A 147 -17.36 -78.59 -12.59
C SER A 147 -16.20 -77.69 -12.22
N VAL A 148 -15.12 -78.27 -11.70
CA VAL A 148 -13.84 -77.59 -11.55
C VAL A 148 -13.08 -77.55 -12.88
N CYS A 149 -12.31 -76.50 -13.11
CA CYS A 149 -11.56 -76.31 -14.34
C CYS A 149 -10.39 -77.29 -14.47
N SER A 150 -10.46 -78.20 -15.45
CA SER A 150 -9.38 -79.14 -15.73
C SER A 150 -8.13 -78.48 -16.34
N THR A 151 -8.25 -77.26 -16.88
CA THR A 151 -7.16 -76.53 -17.55
C THR A 151 -6.54 -75.43 -16.68
N TYR A 152 -7.03 -75.23 -15.45
CA TYR A 152 -6.58 -74.15 -14.55
C TYR A 152 -5.07 -74.13 -14.32
N ASN A 153 -4.43 -75.29 -14.29
CA ASN A 153 -2.99 -75.42 -14.05
C ASN A 153 -2.12 -75.15 -15.30
N LYS A 154 -2.70 -74.96 -16.49
CA LYS A 154 -1.94 -74.67 -17.72
C LYS A 154 -1.74 -73.18 -17.99
N SER A 155 -2.57 -72.29 -17.43
CA SER A 155 -2.49 -70.84 -17.71
C SER A 155 -1.66 -70.04 -16.72
N LYS A 156 -1.34 -70.60 -15.54
CA LYS A 156 -0.53 -69.90 -14.51
C LYS A 156 0.99 -69.97 -14.75
N SER A 157 1.45 -70.81 -15.68
CA SER A 157 2.89 -71.02 -15.97
C SER A 157 3.44 -70.17 -17.13
N GLN A 158 2.68 -69.23 -17.70
CA GLN A 158 3.10 -68.44 -18.87
C GLN A 158 2.88 -66.91 -18.73
N ILE A 159 2.45 -66.41 -17.56
CA ILE A 159 2.20 -64.97 -17.36
C ILE A 159 2.88 -64.48 -16.08
N SER A 160 4.21 -64.43 -16.09
CA SER A 160 5.00 -63.50 -15.27
C SER A 160 6.39 -63.32 -15.87
N ASN A 161 6.43 -62.97 -17.17
CA ASN A 161 7.59 -62.38 -17.82
C ASN A 161 7.04 -61.32 -18.79
N SER A 162 6.79 -60.12 -18.29
CA SER A 162 6.76 -58.94 -19.14
C SER A 162 7.18 -57.73 -18.32
N SER A 163 8.25 -57.12 -18.84
CA SER A 163 9.08 -56.09 -18.26
C SER A 163 8.47 -54.71 -18.49
N TYR A 164 8.35 -53.92 -17.42
CA TYR A 164 8.36 -52.45 -17.51
C TYR A 164 9.13 -51.88 -16.31
N ASN A 165 10.41 -52.23 -16.19
CA ASN A 165 11.34 -51.43 -15.40
C ASN A 165 12.10 -50.52 -16.37
N THR A 166 11.49 -49.38 -16.71
CA THR A 166 12.20 -48.25 -17.30
C THR A 166 12.44 -47.24 -16.19
N SER A 167 13.72 -46.94 -15.98
CA SER A 167 14.33 -46.22 -14.88
C SER A 167 13.73 -44.85 -14.57
N ILE A 168 13.26 -44.67 -13.34
CA ILE A 168 13.15 -43.34 -12.70
C ILE A 168 14.55 -42.96 -12.21
N SER A 169 15.41 -42.46 -13.10
CA SER A 169 16.70 -41.88 -12.70
C SER A 169 17.33 -40.94 -13.74
N GLU A 170 16.58 -40.42 -14.71
CA GLU A 170 17.12 -39.57 -15.79
C GLU A 170 16.40 -38.22 -16.00
N LEU A 171 15.51 -37.80 -15.08
CA LEU A 171 14.82 -36.50 -15.18
C LEU A 171 15.29 -35.46 -14.15
N PHE A 172 16.33 -35.75 -13.38
CA PHE A 172 16.99 -34.77 -12.53
C PHE A 172 18.49 -34.72 -12.84
N ASN A 173 18.86 -33.71 -13.63
CA ASN A 173 20.14 -32.99 -13.68
C ASN A 173 20.84 -32.94 -15.05
N SER A 174 20.62 -31.82 -15.74
CA SER A 174 21.59 -31.06 -16.53
C SER A 174 20.95 -29.69 -16.80
N ASP A 175 21.56 -28.51 -16.73
CA ASP A 175 22.89 -28.02 -16.37
C ASP A 175 22.63 -26.56 -15.88
N THR A 176 23.36 -26.02 -14.91
CA THR A 176 24.56 -25.23 -15.23
C THR A 176 25.45 -25.02 -13.99
N LYS A 177 26.73 -25.38 -14.21
CA LYS A 177 27.99 -25.13 -13.48
C LYS A 177 28.06 -23.81 -12.69
N TYR A 178 28.50 -23.84 -11.41
CA TYR A 178 29.90 -23.69 -10.88
C TYR A 178 30.47 -22.26 -11.09
N GLN A 179 31.17 -21.56 -10.17
CA GLN A 179 31.93 -21.81 -8.93
C GLN A 179 32.15 -20.41 -8.29
N SER A 180 31.82 -20.15 -7.01
CA SER A 180 32.65 -20.23 -5.79
C SER A 180 33.72 -19.14 -5.56
N LYS A 181 33.79 -18.68 -4.29
CA LYS A 181 34.88 -17.97 -3.55
C LYS A 181 34.95 -16.45 -3.73
N SER A 182 34.60 -15.65 -2.71
CA SER A 182 35.35 -15.31 -1.48
C SER A 182 36.63 -14.54 -1.78
N ASP A 183 36.68 -13.26 -1.40
CA ASP A 183 37.82 -12.63 -0.74
C ASP A 183 37.44 -11.26 -0.15
N ILE A 184 38.05 -10.98 1.00
CA ILE A 184 37.99 -9.75 1.78
C ILE A 184 39.07 -8.81 1.25
N SER A 185 38.75 -7.54 0.98
CA SER A 185 39.73 -6.45 0.96
C SER A 185 39.07 -5.10 1.25
N GLU A 186 39.65 -4.40 2.21
CA GLU A 186 39.26 -3.07 2.70
C GLU A 186 39.59 -1.92 1.72
N HIS A 187 38.90 -0.80 1.95
CA HIS A 187 39.25 0.60 1.63
C HIS A 187 39.43 1.04 0.15
N ASN A 188 38.46 1.82 -0.36
CA ASN A 188 38.62 3.28 -0.51
C ASN A 188 37.35 3.98 -1.06
N ILE A 189 36.84 4.90 -0.23
CA ILE A 189 36.34 6.26 -0.54
C ILE A 189 35.76 6.49 -1.95
N ASN A 190 34.44 6.60 -2.01
CA ASN A 190 33.76 7.43 -2.99
C ASN A 190 32.86 8.42 -2.26
N ASP A 191 33.46 9.58 -2.01
CA ASP A 191 32.79 10.80 -1.61
C ASP A 191 31.65 11.12 -2.56
N ASN A 192 30.43 11.17 -2.01
CA ASN A 192 29.47 12.21 -2.34
C ASN A 192 28.49 12.40 -1.18
N ALA A 193 29.07 12.62 0.01
CA ALA A 193 28.38 13.30 1.08
C ALA A 193 28.51 14.82 0.85
N GLY A 194 27.38 15.46 0.57
CA GLY A 194 27.10 16.78 1.15
C GLY A 194 27.79 17.98 0.53
N LEU A 195 27.29 18.43 -0.64
CA LEU A 195 27.22 19.88 -0.91
C LEU A 195 25.88 20.42 -0.41
N LEU A 196 25.72 20.46 0.93
CA LEU A 196 24.68 21.23 1.60
C LEU A 196 25.32 22.06 2.74
N LEU A 197 26.21 22.97 2.36
CA LEU A 197 26.22 24.31 2.95
C LEU A 197 25.45 25.18 1.95
N LEU A 198 24.46 25.98 2.32
CA LEU A 198 24.20 26.66 3.58
C LEU A 198 22.75 26.45 4.00
N ASN A 199 22.54 26.16 5.29
CA ASN A 199 21.69 26.96 6.16
C ASN A 199 21.77 26.33 7.55
N GLN A 200 22.93 26.48 8.20
CA GLN A 200 22.98 26.38 9.64
C GLN A 200 22.08 27.49 10.19
N GLY A 201 20.87 27.11 10.60
CA GLY A 201 20.07 27.85 11.54
C GLY A 201 20.88 28.01 12.82
N LYS A 202 21.70 29.05 12.88
CA LYS A 202 22.07 29.67 14.15
C LYS A 202 20.76 30.20 14.75
N PRO A 203 20.41 29.89 16.00
CA PRO A 203 19.34 30.61 16.66
C PRO A 203 19.78 32.06 16.75
N PHE A 204 19.15 32.93 15.96
CA PHE A 204 19.36 34.37 16.04
C PHE A 204 18.66 34.86 17.31
N SER A 205 19.30 34.66 18.46
CA SER A 205 18.95 35.34 19.70
C SER A 205 19.41 36.80 19.60
N LYS A 206 18.69 37.59 18.82
CA LYS A 206 18.58 39.02 19.09
C LYS A 206 17.15 39.25 19.50
N GLN A 207 16.97 39.45 20.80
CA GLN A 207 15.81 40.13 21.35
C GLN A 207 15.73 41.51 20.69
N GLN A 208 15.13 41.57 19.50
CA GLN A 208 14.53 42.81 19.03
C GLN A 208 13.25 42.92 19.83
N LYS A 209 13.39 43.59 20.98
CA LYS A 209 12.27 44.12 21.75
C LYS A 209 11.38 44.85 20.77
N GLY A 210 10.23 44.24 20.46
CA GLY A 210 9.30 44.77 19.50
C GLY A 210 8.89 46.17 19.91
N VAL A 211 8.43 46.96 18.94
CA VAL A 211 7.85 48.29 19.18
C VAL A 211 6.74 48.23 20.27
N SER A 212 6.13 47.06 20.47
CA SER A 212 5.19 46.74 21.55
C SER A 212 5.79 46.77 22.97
N GLU A 213 7.05 46.38 23.15
CA GLU A 213 7.76 46.39 24.43
C GLU A 213 8.20 47.81 24.82
N PHE A 214 8.60 48.61 23.82
CA PHE A 214 8.92 50.04 24.00
C PHE A 214 7.67 50.87 24.35
N LEU A 215 6.52 50.55 23.74
CA LEU A 215 5.23 51.17 24.07
C LEU A 215 4.72 50.79 25.47
N ASN A 216 5.09 49.62 25.99
CA ASN A 216 4.75 49.23 27.37
C ASN A 216 5.64 49.92 28.42
N ILE A 217 6.91 50.20 28.11
CA ILE A 217 7.81 50.96 28.99
C ILE A 217 7.36 52.43 29.10
N LEU A 218 6.90 53.04 28.00
CA LEU A 218 6.37 54.41 28.00
C LEU A 218 5.03 54.58 28.75
N LYS A 219 4.27 53.49 28.94
CA LYS A 219 3.04 53.51 29.76
C LYS A 219 3.33 53.40 31.26
N GLN A 220 4.45 52.80 31.65
CA GLN A 220 4.83 52.58 33.06
C GLN A 220 5.58 53.77 33.67
N SER A 221 6.05 54.73 32.87
CA SER A 221 6.85 55.89 33.32
C SER A 221 6.06 57.20 33.51
N ARG A 222 4.72 57.14 33.64
CA ARG A 222 3.95 58.32 34.08
C ARG A 222 4.23 58.57 35.57
N PRO A 223 4.73 59.75 35.99
CA PRO A 223 4.86 60.05 37.40
C PRO A 223 3.47 60.00 38.04
N LYS A 224 3.34 59.22 39.12
CA LYS A 224 2.18 59.29 40.02
C LYS A 224 2.03 60.75 40.43
N SER A 225 0.94 61.39 40.02
CA SER A 225 0.51 62.66 40.60
C SER A 225 0.27 62.42 42.09
N SER A 226 1.14 62.98 42.94
CA SER A 226 0.85 63.17 44.34
C SER A 226 -0.18 64.30 44.47
N ASN A 227 -1.19 64.04 45.30
CA ASN A 227 -2.36 64.86 45.67
C ASN A 227 -3.60 64.63 44.79
#